data_AF-A0A1A0VZQ2-F1
#
_entry.id   AF-A0A1A0VZQ2-F1
#
_cell.length_a   1.000
_cell.length_b   1.000
_cell.length_c   1.000
_cell.angle_alpha   90.00
_cell.angle_beta   90.00
_cell.angle_gamma   90.00
#
_symmetry.space_group_name_H-M   'P 1'
#
loop_
_entity.id
_entity.type
_entity.pdbx_description
1 polymer ?
#
loop_
_entity_poly.entity_id
_entity_poly.type
_entity_poly.pdbx_seq_one_letter_code
_entity_poly.pdbx_strand_id
1 'polypeptide(L)'
;MTTITYVATVALFGGQGGGALATDDSVAPTARVRFVNDHHTYTGVCNIRHDRLRVVTGHGVDFWERVDTLARYVHHYIQKLIAAGKIRSVTTFQELPTEVADAINSAPELANFGTTGRTYVHLRVTDLLRFG
;
A
#
# COMPACT_ATOMS: atom_id res chain seq x y z
N MET A 1 1.49 7.93 27.15
CA MET A 1 2.03 8.17 25.80
C MET A 1 0.97 7.78 24.80
N THR A 2 0.41 8.75 24.09
CA THR A 2 -0.58 8.53 23.02
C THR A 2 0.18 8.07 21.77
N THR A 3 0.16 6.79 21.47
CA THR A 3 0.74 6.25 20.23
C THR A 3 -0.12 6.72 19.06
N ILE A 4 0.45 7.54 18.17
CA ILE A 4 -0.26 7.94 16.96
C ILE A 4 -0.30 6.71 16.04
N THR A 5 -1.48 6.39 15.53
CA THR A 5 -1.70 5.23 14.67
C THR A 5 -1.95 5.75 13.27
N TYR A 6 -1.03 5.46 12.35
CA TYR A 6 -1.12 5.85 10.95
C TYR A 6 -1.67 4.70 10.12
N VAL A 7 -2.45 5.04 9.10
CA VAL A 7 -2.84 4.06 8.08
C VAL A 7 -1.60 3.73 7.25
N ALA A 8 -1.20 2.47 7.28
CA ALA A 8 -0.05 1.98 6.52
C ALA A 8 -0.45 1.73 5.08
N THR A 9 -1.49 0.92 4.87
CA THR A 9 -1.93 0.51 3.54
C THR A 9 -3.40 0.22 3.51
N VAL A 10 -4.01 0.43 2.35
CA VAL A 10 -5.37 -0.01 2.05
C VAL A 10 -5.31 -0.93 0.85
N ALA A 11 -5.62 -2.22 1.06
CA ALA A 11 -5.88 -3.15 -0.02
C ALA A 11 -7.39 -3.16 -0.29
N LEU A 12 -7.81 -2.57 -1.40
CA LEU A 12 -9.19 -2.64 -1.84
C LEU A 12 -9.55 -4.12 -2.11
N PHE A 13 -10.76 -4.54 -1.71
CA PHE A 13 -11.25 -5.93 -1.80
C PHE A 13 -10.59 -6.95 -0.87
N GLY A 14 -10.14 -6.53 0.31
CA GLY A 14 -9.42 -7.37 1.27
C GLY A 14 -10.23 -8.43 2.03
N GLY A 15 -11.40 -8.83 1.53
CA GLY A 15 -12.32 -9.73 2.23
C GLY A 15 -13.03 -10.72 1.32
N GLN A 16 -12.30 -11.71 0.81
CA GLN A 16 -12.86 -13.04 0.59
C GLN A 16 -11.93 -14.05 1.26
N GLY A 17 -12.02 -14.12 2.59
CA GLY A 17 -11.36 -15.15 3.36
C GLY A 17 -12.14 -16.45 3.27
N GLY A 18 -11.78 -17.30 2.31
CA GLY A 18 -12.02 -18.74 2.36
C GLY A 18 -13.37 -19.24 1.83
N GLY A 19 -13.32 -19.84 0.64
CA GLY A 19 -14.24 -20.91 0.23
C GLY A 19 -15.59 -20.47 -0.33
N ALA A 20 -15.86 -20.97 -1.53
CA ALA A 20 -17.17 -21.11 -2.17
C ALA A 20 -17.90 -19.83 -2.60
N LEU A 21 -18.13 -19.75 -3.93
CA LEU A 21 -19.38 -19.35 -4.57
C LEU A 21 -20.44 -18.76 -3.61
N ALA A 22 -20.48 -17.44 -3.49
CA ALA A 22 -21.64 -16.74 -2.98
C ALA A 22 -21.79 -15.43 -3.76
N THR A 23 -22.62 -15.50 -4.79
CA THR A 23 -23.34 -14.35 -5.36
C THR A 23 -24.25 -13.81 -4.26
N ASP A 24 -23.74 -12.91 -3.43
CA ASP A 24 -24.54 -12.16 -2.47
C ASP A 24 -24.24 -10.67 -2.65
N ASP A 25 -25.10 -9.98 -3.41
CA ASP A 25 -25.04 -8.55 -3.71
C ASP A 25 -25.17 -7.65 -2.46
N SER A 26 -25.22 -8.22 -1.25
CA SER A 26 -25.42 -7.51 0.03
C SER A 26 -24.16 -7.26 0.86
N VAL A 27 -22.98 -7.77 0.49
CA VAL A 27 -21.75 -7.46 1.23
C VAL A 27 -21.13 -6.18 0.68
N ALA A 28 -21.38 -5.04 1.35
CA ALA A 28 -20.77 -3.77 0.98
C ALA A 28 -19.24 -3.92 0.84
N PRO A 29 -18.62 -3.41 -0.24
CA PRO A 29 -17.21 -3.64 -0.50
C PRO A 29 -16.35 -3.10 0.64
N THR A 30 -15.39 -3.91 1.08
CA THR A 30 -14.48 -3.59 2.18
C THR A 30 -13.03 -3.53 1.69
N ALA A 31 -12.27 -2.65 2.33
CA ALA A 31 -10.85 -2.50 2.13
C ALA A 31 -10.12 -2.95 3.40
N ARG A 32 -9.08 -3.78 3.23
CA ARG A 32 -8.22 -4.20 4.33
C ARG A 32 -7.23 -3.09 4.63
N VAL A 33 -7.38 -2.48 5.79
CA VAL A 33 -6.56 -1.37 6.27
C VAL A 33 -5.58 -1.89 7.30
N ARG A 34 -4.28 -1.72 7.03
CA ARG A 34 -3.21 -2.00 7.98
C ARG A 34 -2.81 -0.71 8.66
N PHE A 35 -2.51 -0.79 9.95
CA PHE A 35 -2.03 0.33 10.74
C PHE A 35 -0.58 0.14 11.17
N VAL A 36 0.15 1.25 11.24
CA VAL A 36 1.50 1.31 11.80
C VAL A 36 1.59 2.41 12.85
N ASN A 37 2.51 2.26 13.79
CA ASN A 37 2.88 3.34 14.71
C ASN A 37 3.90 4.30 14.07
N ASP A 38 4.30 5.33 14.82
CA ASP A 38 5.31 6.34 14.47
C ASP A 38 6.66 5.73 14.05
N HIS A 39 6.96 4.51 14.51
CA HIS A 39 8.16 3.75 14.16
C HIS A 39 7.95 2.81 12.96
N HIS A 40 6.88 2.99 12.17
CA HIS A 40 6.53 2.14 11.04
C HIS A 40 6.37 0.66 11.42
N THR A 41 6.12 0.37 12.69
CA THR A 41 5.88 -0.97 13.20
C THR A 41 4.39 -1.28 13.06
N TYR A 42 4.08 -2.44 12.52
CA TYR A 42 2.71 -2.90 12.35
C TYR A 42 1.99 -3.01 13.70
N THR A 43 0.85 -2.33 13.83
CA THR A 43 0.04 -2.31 15.06
C THR A 43 -1.28 -3.08 14.91
N GLY A 44 -1.75 -3.33 13.69
CA GLY A 44 -2.99 -4.08 13.48
C GLY A 44 -3.54 -4.01 12.06
N VAL A 45 -4.61 -4.79 11.84
CA VAL A 45 -5.34 -4.84 10.58
C VAL A 45 -6.84 -4.88 10.86
N CYS A 46 -7.62 -4.16 10.05
CA CYS A 46 -9.07 -4.29 10.04
C CYS A 46 -9.63 -4.18 8.63
N ASN A 47 -10.83 -4.71 8.42
CA ASN A 47 -11.58 -4.49 7.18
C ASN A 47 -12.53 -3.31 7.39
N ILE A 48 -12.39 -2.29 6.54
CA ILE A 48 -13.18 -1.05 6.58
C ILE A 48 -14.04 -1.00 5.33
N ARG A 49 -15.33 -0.76 5.51
CA ARG A 49 -16.24 -0.54 4.38
C ARG A 49 -15.81 0.69 3.57
N HIS A 50 -15.95 0.64 2.25
CA HIS A 50 -15.54 1.71 1.36
C HIS A 50 -16.18 3.07 1.69
N ASP A 51 -17.44 3.06 2.15
CA ASP A 51 -18.18 4.26 2.59
C ASP A 51 -17.60 4.91 3.86
N ARG A 52 -16.89 4.16 4.70
CA ARG A 52 -16.23 4.65 5.93
C ARG A 52 -14.75 4.96 5.74
N LEU A 53 -14.18 4.62 4.59
CA LEU A 53 -12.75 4.74 4.32
C LEU A 53 -12.27 6.18 4.47
N ARG A 54 -12.98 7.16 3.90
CA ARG A 54 -12.65 8.59 4.04
C ARG A 54 -12.65 9.05 5.48
N VAL A 55 -13.58 8.55 6.30
CA VAL A 55 -13.69 8.95 7.72
C VAL A 55 -12.52 8.39 8.53
N VAL A 56 -12.12 7.14 8.26
CA VAL A 56 -11.05 6.48 9.05
C VAL A 56 -9.66 6.88 8.59
N THR A 57 -9.45 7.05 7.28
CA THR A 57 -8.11 7.25 6.71
C THR A 57 -7.87 8.66 6.20
N GLY A 58 -8.87 9.54 6.26
CA GLY A 58 -8.84 10.87 5.64
C GLY A 58 -8.95 10.87 4.10
N HIS A 59 -8.99 9.69 3.47
CA HIS A 59 -8.93 9.53 2.01
C HIS A 59 -9.99 8.57 1.48
N GLY A 60 -10.62 8.92 0.36
CA GLY A 60 -11.65 8.08 -0.29
C GLY A 60 -11.06 6.92 -1.10
N VAL A 61 -11.95 6.10 -1.67
CA VAL A 61 -11.58 4.91 -2.47
C VAL A 61 -10.65 5.26 -3.63
N ASP A 62 -10.97 6.28 -4.43
CA ASP A 62 -10.18 6.68 -5.61
C ASP A 62 -8.71 6.99 -5.26
N PHE A 63 -8.48 7.57 -4.08
CA PHE A 63 -7.12 7.84 -3.60
C PHE A 63 -6.36 6.54 -3.35
N TRP A 64 -7.00 5.59 -2.66
CA TRP A 64 -6.40 4.30 -2.33
C TRP A 64 -6.22 3.40 -3.54
N GLU A 65 -7.13 3.49 -4.51
CA GLU A 65 -7.01 2.80 -5.79
C GLU A 65 -5.79 3.31 -6.56
N ARG A 66 -5.59 4.64 -6.58
CA ARG A 66 -4.40 5.25 -7.17
C ARG A 66 -3.12 4.84 -6.44
N VAL A 67 -3.13 4.80 -5.10
CA VAL A 67 -2.01 4.29 -4.30
C VAL A 67 -1.69 2.84 -4.67
N ASP A 68 -2.68 1.94 -4.69
CA ASP A 68 -2.46 0.52 -4.99
C ASP A 68 -1.95 0.30 -6.41
N THR A 69 -2.52 1.02 -7.39
CA THR A 69 -2.09 0.96 -8.80
C THR A 69 -0.63 1.35 -8.95
N LEU A 70 -0.24 2.50 -8.38
CA LEU A 70 1.15 2.98 -8.45
C LEU A 70 2.10 2.05 -7.67
N ALA A 71 1.68 1.56 -6.51
CA ALA A 71 2.47 0.65 -5.71
C ALA A 71 2.74 -0.69 -6.43
N ARG A 72 1.74 -1.24 -7.14
CA ARG A 72 1.93 -2.45 -7.96
C ARG A 72 2.89 -2.22 -9.12
N TYR A 73 2.80 -1.07 -9.78
CA TYR A 73 3.74 -0.69 -10.84
C TYR A 73 5.18 -0.63 -10.31
N VAL A 74 5.38 0.06 -9.18
CA VAL A 74 6.68 0.18 -8.52
C VAL A 74 7.18 -1.18 -8.04
N HIS A 75 6.33 -2.00 -7.42
CA HIS A 75 6.68 -3.33 -6.98
C HIS A 75 7.16 -4.20 -8.14
N HIS A 76 6.43 -4.20 -9.26
CA HIS A 76 6.81 -4.95 -10.45
C HIS A 76 8.15 -4.47 -11.03
N TYR A 77 8.41 -3.16 -11.01
CA TYR A 77 9.70 -2.61 -11.41
C TYR A 77 10.85 -3.10 -10.51
N ILE A 78 10.66 -3.08 -9.19
CA ILE A 78 11.65 -3.60 -8.22
C ILE A 78 11.91 -5.09 -8.47
N GLN A 79 10.85 -5.90 -8.66
CA GLN A 79 10.99 -7.33 -8.96
C GLN A 79 11.78 -7.58 -10.25
N LYS A 80 11.60 -6.75 -11.28
CA LYS A 80 12.41 -6.82 -12.51
C LYS A 80 13.88 -6.53 -12.25
N LEU A 81 14.20 -5.55 -11.41
CA LEU A 81 15.59 -5.24 -11.06
C LEU A 81 16.24 -6.37 -10.25
N ILE A 82 15.51 -6.98 -9.32
CA ILE A 82 15.96 -8.14 -8.54
C ILE A 82 16.22 -9.33 -9.46
N ALA A 83 15.26 -9.67 -10.32
CA ALA A 83 15.37 -10.79 -11.26
C ALA A 83 16.54 -10.61 -12.25
N ALA A 84 16.84 -9.37 -12.63
CA ALA A 84 17.99 -9.03 -13.48
C ALA A 84 19.32 -8.94 -12.71
N GLY A 85 19.33 -9.18 -11.39
CA GLY A 85 20.53 -9.09 -10.55
C GLY A 85 21.06 -7.66 -10.37
N LYS A 86 20.28 -6.64 -10.71
CA LYS A 86 20.69 -5.23 -10.62
C LYS A 86 20.66 -4.69 -9.19
N ILE A 87 19.81 -5.27 -8.35
CA ILE A 87 19.73 -4.99 -6.92
C ILE A 87 19.55 -6.29 -6.14
N ARG A 88 19.86 -6.25 -4.84
CA ARG A 88 19.58 -7.37 -3.92
C ARG A 88 18.10 -7.42 -3.58
N SER A 89 17.64 -8.57 -3.08
CA SER A 89 16.31 -8.69 -2.49
C SER A 89 16.18 -7.73 -1.29
N VAL A 90 15.04 -7.05 -1.22
CA VAL A 90 14.70 -6.06 -0.20
C VAL A 90 13.30 -6.34 0.35
N THR A 91 13.08 -5.99 1.61
CA THR A 91 11.80 -6.16 2.30
C THR A 91 11.09 -4.85 2.57
N THR A 92 11.71 -3.72 2.32
CA THR A 92 11.12 -2.39 2.47
C THR A 92 11.52 -1.46 1.34
N PHE A 93 10.72 -0.41 1.11
CA PHE A 93 11.09 0.62 0.13
C PHE A 93 12.37 1.36 0.54
N GLN A 94 12.59 1.55 1.85
CA GLN A 94 13.76 2.24 2.41
C GLN A 94 15.08 1.47 2.23
N GLU A 95 15.02 0.17 2.00
CA GLU A 95 16.19 -0.68 1.71
C GLU A 95 16.66 -0.55 0.25
N LEU A 96 15.91 0.13 -0.62
CA LEU A 96 16.32 0.34 -2.01
C LEU A 96 17.58 1.18 -2.09
N PRO A 97 18.49 0.89 -3.05
CA PRO A 97 19.57 1.81 -3.37
C PRO A 97 19.03 3.22 -3.68
N THR A 98 19.71 4.25 -3.20
CA THR A 98 19.27 5.65 -3.34
C THR A 98 18.94 6.01 -4.78
N GLU A 99 19.77 5.61 -5.73
CA GLU A 99 19.56 5.86 -7.17
C GLU A 99 18.25 5.26 -7.69
N VAL A 100 17.87 4.08 -7.19
CA VAL A 100 16.62 3.39 -7.58
C VAL A 100 15.42 4.08 -6.94
N ALA A 101 15.52 4.43 -5.65
CA ALA A 101 14.47 5.15 -4.94
C ALA A 101 14.20 6.52 -5.58
N ASP A 102 15.26 7.25 -5.97
CA ASP A 102 15.17 8.55 -6.62
C ASP A 102 14.58 8.45 -8.03
N ALA A 103 14.97 7.43 -8.81
CA ALA A 103 14.36 7.16 -10.11
C ALA A 103 12.84 6.89 -9.99
N ILE A 104 12.44 6.09 -9.00
CA ILE A 104 11.02 5.83 -8.71
C ILE A 104 10.30 7.11 -8.30
N ASN A 105 10.88 7.90 -7.39
CA ASN A 105 10.27 9.14 -6.89
C ASN A 105 10.17 10.25 -7.95
N SER A 106 11.03 10.19 -8.96
CA SER A 106 11.05 11.13 -10.08
C SER A 106 10.13 10.72 -11.23
N ALA A 107 9.55 9.51 -11.20
CA ALA A 107 8.58 9.07 -12.20
C ALA A 107 7.37 10.05 -12.21
N PRO A 108 6.93 10.56 -13.38
CA PRO A 108 5.90 11.60 -13.46
C PRO A 108 4.63 11.30 -12.67
N GLU A 109 4.20 10.04 -12.65
CA GLU A 109 2.97 9.60 -11.99
C GLU A 109 3.06 9.71 -10.46
N LEU A 110 4.20 9.34 -9.87
CA LEU A 110 4.49 9.54 -8.45
C LEU A 110 4.82 11.01 -8.17
N ALA A 111 5.50 11.66 -9.10
CA ALA A 111 5.91 13.04 -8.96
C ALA A 111 4.69 13.96 -8.75
N ASN A 112 3.70 13.78 -9.63
CA ASN A 112 2.44 14.50 -9.66
C ASN A 112 1.47 14.10 -8.54
N PHE A 113 1.69 12.97 -7.86
CA PHE A 113 0.82 12.54 -6.77
C PHE A 113 1.08 13.30 -5.45
N GLY A 114 2.17 14.07 -5.40
CA GLY A 114 2.56 14.87 -4.24
C GLY A 114 3.13 14.05 -3.09
N THR A 115 3.70 14.74 -2.09
CA THR A 115 4.45 14.10 -0.99
C THR A 115 3.61 13.10 -0.20
N THR A 116 2.38 13.47 0.17
CA THR A 116 1.48 12.58 0.92
C THR A 116 1.15 11.30 0.14
N GLY A 117 0.82 11.44 -1.16
CA GLY A 117 0.54 10.31 -2.03
C GLY A 117 1.75 9.36 -2.15
N ARG A 118 2.96 9.93 -2.32
CA ARG A 118 4.20 9.15 -2.37
C ARG A 118 4.45 8.37 -1.09
N THR A 119 4.25 8.97 0.08
CA THR A 119 4.39 8.27 1.37
C THR A 119 3.50 7.03 1.43
N TYR A 120 2.22 7.15 1.08
CA TYR A 120 1.31 5.99 1.07
C TYR A 120 1.68 4.95 0.00
N VAL A 121 2.23 5.37 -1.15
CA VAL A 121 2.78 4.44 -2.14
C VAL A 121 3.97 3.68 -1.58
N HIS A 122 4.93 4.32 -0.90
CA HIS A 122 6.08 3.64 -0.29
C HIS A 122 5.67 2.62 0.77
N LEU A 123 4.68 2.98 1.60
CA LEU A 123 4.11 2.07 2.59
C LEU A 123 3.45 0.87 1.93
N ARG A 124 2.67 1.10 0.85
CA ARG A 124 2.01 0.03 0.11
C ARG A 124 3.02 -0.87 -0.63
N VAL A 125 4.08 -0.31 -1.22
CA VAL A 125 5.16 -1.08 -1.83
C VAL A 125 5.87 -1.95 -0.79
N THR A 126 6.17 -1.40 0.38
CA THR A 126 6.78 -2.15 1.48
C THR A 126 5.91 -3.34 1.89
N ASP A 127 4.60 -3.14 1.96
CA ASP A 127 3.66 -4.22 2.27
C ASP A 127 3.62 -5.31 1.18
N LEU A 128 3.68 -4.93 -0.10
CA LEU A 128 3.81 -5.88 -1.21
C LEU A 128 5.15 -6.64 -1.16
N LEU A 129 6.26 -5.98 -0.85
CA LEU A 129 7.57 -6.64 -0.73
C LEU A 129 7.64 -7.65 0.42
N ARG A 130 6.89 -7.43 1.51
CA ARG A 130 6.88 -8.32 2.69
C ARG A 130 5.90 -9.46 2.57
N PHE A 131 4.76 -9.25 1.93
CA PHE A 131 3.60 -10.15 2.03
C PHE A 131 2.92 -10.47 0.70
N GLY A 132 3.35 -9.87 -0.41
CA GLY A 132 2.70 -9.95 -1.72
C GLY A 132 3.50 -10.68 -2.78
#